data_AF-A0A1V5CFB6-F1
#
_entry.id   AF-A0A1V5CFB6-F1
#
_cell.length_a   1.000
_cell.length_b   1.000
_cell.length_c   1.000
_cell.angle_alpha   90.00
_cell.angle_beta   90.00
_cell.angle_gamma   90.00
#
_symmetry.space_group_name_H-M   'P 1'
#
loop_
_entity.id
_entity.type
_entity.pdbx_description
1 polymer ?
#
loop_
_entity_poly.entity_id
_entity_poly.type
_entity_poly.pdbx_seq_one_letter_code
_entity_poly.pdbx_strand_id
1 'polypeptide(L)'
;MEAGQKLLLKELQVAPFDRRLAQWRKMALHLFEQTWANSARCGVRLEEKDVPDLYLHCLARVMETRGVVVPGAALPVNDAVTGLLKEKK
;
A
#
# COMPACT_ATOMS: atom_id res chain seq x y z
N MET A 1 -0.96 -1.03 12.38
CA MET A 1 -1.44 -1.33 11.00
C MET A 1 -2.92 -1.02 10.82
N GLU A 2 -3.82 -1.55 11.67
CA GLU A 2 -5.28 -1.33 11.52
C GLU A 2 -5.72 0.14 11.54
N ALA A 3 -5.12 0.98 12.39
CA ALA A 3 -5.48 2.39 12.49
C ALA A 3 -5.22 3.17 11.18
N GLY A 4 -4.05 2.96 10.55
CA GLY A 4 -3.69 3.58 9.28
C GLY A 4 -4.59 3.11 8.14
N GLN A 5 -4.94 1.81 8.11
CA GLN A 5 -5.86 1.28 7.12
C GLN A 5 -7.27 1.86 7.27
N LYS A 6 -7.78 1.99 8.51
CA LYS A 6 -9.10 2.60 8.76
C LYS A 6 -9.12 4.06 8.34
N LEU A 7 -8.06 4.82 8.60
CA LEU A 7 -7.93 6.21 8.18
C LEU A 7 -7.94 6.32 6.65
N LEU A 8 -7.13 5.51 5.97
CA LEU A 8 -7.10 5.47 4.50
C LEU A 8 -8.48 5.15 3.91
N LEU A 9 -9.18 4.13 4.43
CA LEU A 9 -10.51 3.78 3.94
C LEU A 9 -11.54 4.89 4.18
N LYS A 10 -11.43 5.60 5.31
CA LYS A 10 -12.28 6.75 5.62
C LYS A 10 -12.06 7.89 4.63
N GLU A 11 -10.80 8.23 4.36
CA GLU A 11 -10.43 9.28 3.38
C GLU A 11 -10.90 8.93 1.98
N LEU A 12 -10.85 7.64 1.61
CA LEU A 12 -11.30 7.14 0.31
C LEU A 12 -12.82 6.93 0.23
N GLN A 13 -13.56 7.20 1.31
CA GLN A 13 -14.99 6.92 1.43
C GLN A 13 -15.38 5.48 1.06
N VAL A 14 -14.46 4.54 1.26
CA VAL A 14 -14.69 3.11 0.99
C VAL A 14 -15.34 2.49 2.20
N ALA A 15 -16.49 1.84 2.00
CA ALA A 15 -17.17 1.14 3.08
C ALA A 15 -16.26 0.03 3.63
N PRO A 16 -16.14 -0.12 4.97
CA PRO A 16 -15.28 -1.13 5.58
C PRO A 16 -15.68 -2.58 5.23
N PHE A 17 -16.93 -2.78 4.78
CA PHE A 17 -17.50 -4.06 4.36
C PHE A 17 -17.67 -4.18 2.84
N ASP A 18 -17.05 -3.28 2.05
CA ASP A 18 -17.10 -3.39 0.60
C ASP A 18 -16.56 -4.75 0.15
N ARG A 19 -17.34 -5.50 -0.64
CA ARG A 19 -16.93 -6.83 -1.11
C ARG A 19 -15.62 -6.80 -1.91
N ARG A 20 -15.32 -5.67 -2.57
CA ARG A 20 -14.10 -5.48 -3.35
C ARG A 20 -12.87 -5.38 -2.43
N LEU A 21 -13.06 -4.90 -1.20
CA LEU A 21 -11.98 -4.71 -0.23
C LEU A 21 -11.27 -6.01 0.12
N ALA A 22 -12.00 -7.13 0.23
CA ALA A 22 -11.40 -8.44 0.46
C ALA A 22 -10.44 -8.84 -0.67
N GLN A 23 -10.83 -8.58 -1.92
CA GLN A 23 -9.99 -8.83 -3.09
C GLN A 23 -8.80 -7.88 -3.15
N TRP A 24 -9.00 -6.59 -2.85
CA TRP A 24 -7.93 -5.59 -2.82
C TRP A 24 -6.88 -5.91 -1.76
N ARG A 25 -7.30 -6.32 -0.56
CA ARG A 25 -6.40 -6.74 0.52
C ARG A 25 -5.53 -7.92 0.11
N LYS A 26 -6.10 -8.93 -0.57
CA LYS A 26 -5.32 -10.09 -1.08
C LYS A 26 -4.28 -9.67 -2.11
N MET A 27 -4.67 -8.82 -3.07
CA MET A 27 -3.73 -8.32 -4.07
C MET A 27 -2.65 -7.42 -3.46
N ALA A 28 -3.03 -6.58 -2.50
CA ALA A 28 -2.10 -5.71 -1.80
C ALA A 28 -1.07 -6.52 -1.00
N LEU A 29 -1.50 -7.62 -0.37
CA LEU A 29 -0.60 -8.54 0.32
C LEU A 29 0.39 -9.18 -0.67
N HIS A 30 -0.09 -9.66 -1.81
CA HIS A 30 0.78 -10.24 -2.82
C HIS A 30 1.81 -9.22 -3.37
N LEU A 31 1.37 -7.97 -3.61
CA LEU A 31 2.26 -6.89 -4.01
C LEU A 31 3.26 -6.54 -2.90
N PHE A 32 2.81 -6.50 -1.65
CA PHE A 32 3.66 -6.27 -0.48
C PHE A 32 4.75 -7.33 -0.38
N GLU A 33 4.42 -8.62 -0.48
CA GLU A 33 5.39 -9.72 -0.39
C GLU A 33 6.44 -9.62 -1.50
N GLN A 34 6.01 -9.32 -2.72
CA GLN A 34 6.93 -9.09 -3.85
C GLN A 34 7.84 -7.89 -3.62
N THR A 35 7.29 -6.76 -3.16
CA THR A 35 8.07 -5.54 -2.94
C THR A 35 9.03 -5.70 -1.76
N TRP A 36 8.60 -6.38 -0.69
CA TRP A 36 9.44 -6.71 0.45
C TRP A 36 10.61 -7.59 0.03
N ALA A 37 10.36 -8.66 -0.73
CA ALA A 37 11.42 -9.52 -1.25
C ALA A 37 12.37 -8.79 -2.22
N ASN A 38 11.86 -7.82 -2.98
CA ASN A 38 12.65 -7.05 -3.93
C ASN A 38 13.40 -5.86 -3.29
N SER A 39 13.04 -5.44 -2.06
CA SER A 39 13.64 -4.29 -1.38
C SER A 39 15.16 -4.44 -1.25
N ALA A 40 15.61 -5.60 -0.79
CA ALA A 40 17.02 -5.93 -0.68
C ALA A 40 17.75 -5.87 -2.04
N ARG A 41 17.10 -6.29 -3.13
CA ARG A 41 17.67 -6.24 -4.49
C ARG A 41 17.79 -4.80 -5.01
N CYS A 42 16.89 -3.91 -4.60
CA CYS A 42 16.89 -2.50 -4.95
C CYS A 42 17.82 -1.66 -4.03
N GLY A 43 18.53 -2.32 -3.09
CA GLY A 43 19.39 -1.61 -2.13
C GLY A 43 18.62 -0.85 -1.04
N VAL A 44 17.31 -1.07 -0.92
CA VAL A 44 16.45 -0.46 0.08
C VAL A 44 16.34 -1.39 1.28
N ARG A 45 16.82 -0.95 2.43
CA ARG A 45 16.69 -1.70 3.69
C ARG A 45 15.40 -1.30 4.38
N LEU A 46 14.35 -2.10 4.20
CA LEU A 46 13.11 -1.98 4.96
C LEU A 46 13.26 -2.62 6.33
N GLU A 47 12.71 -1.97 7.34
CA GLU A 47 12.65 -2.47 8.71
C GLU A 47 11.19 -2.79 9.09
N GLU A 48 10.99 -3.48 10.21
CA GLU A 48 9.64 -3.82 10.70
C GLU A 48 8.76 -2.57 10.89
N LYS A 49 9.37 -1.41 11.19
CA LYS A 49 8.68 -0.13 11.31
C LYS A 49 8.07 0.36 9.99
N ASP A 50 8.61 -0.07 8.85
CA ASP A 50 8.18 0.32 7.50
C ASP A 50 7.07 -0.59 6.95
N VAL A 51 6.85 -1.76 7.57
CA VAL A 51 5.79 -2.72 7.21
C VAL A 51 4.41 -2.06 7.08
N PRO A 52 3.91 -1.26 8.06
CA PRO A 52 2.61 -0.62 7.94
C PRO A 52 2.55 0.34 6.76
N ASP A 53 3.61 1.11 6.51
CA ASP A 53 3.66 2.09 5.42
C ASP A 53 3.68 1.39 4.07
N LEU A 54 4.56 0.40 3.89
CA LEU A 54 4.64 -0.39 2.67
C LEU A 54 3.29 -1.01 2.32
N TYR A 55 2.61 -1.60 3.30
CA TYR A 55 1.30 -2.19 3.04
C TYR A 55 0.25 -1.16 2.62
N LEU A 56 0.20 0.02 3.24
CA LEU A 56 -0.74 1.08 2.86
C LEU A 56 -0.50 1.56 1.43
N HIS A 57 0.77 1.73 1.05
CA HIS A 57 1.14 2.09 -0.32
C HIS A 57 0.78 0.98 -1.32
N CYS A 58 1.00 -0.30 -0.99
CA CYS A 58 0.57 -1.42 -1.83
C CYS A 58 -0.95 -1.48 -1.98
N LEU A 59 -1.70 -1.23 -0.90
CA LEU A 59 -3.16 -1.20 -0.92
C LEU A 59 -3.68 -0.07 -1.80
N ALA A 60 -3.13 1.13 -1.64
CA ALA A 60 -3.45 2.28 -2.48
C ALA A 60 -3.17 1.99 -3.96
N ARG A 61 -2.01 1.41 -4.28
CA ARG A 61 -1.65 1.06 -5.65
C ARG A 61 -2.66 0.09 -6.28
N VAL A 62 -3.10 -0.92 -5.54
CA VAL A 62 -4.14 -1.86 -6.00
C VAL A 62 -5.48 -1.16 -6.21
N MET A 63 -5.84 -0.19 -5.36
CA MET A 63 -7.03 0.62 -5.51
C MET A 63 -6.95 1.52 -6.76
N GLU A 64 -5.82 2.20 -6.98
CA GLU A 64 -5.55 3.05 -8.16
C GLU A 64 -5.66 2.28 -9.47
N THR A 65 -5.04 1.09 -9.54
CA THR A 65 -5.13 0.21 -10.73
C THR A 65 -6.55 -0.27 -11.04
N ARG A 66 -7.48 -0.10 -10.09
CA ARG A 66 -8.91 -0.43 -10.24
C ARG A 66 -9.80 0.81 -10.37
N GLY A 67 -9.21 1.97 -10.58
CA GLY A 67 -9.91 3.23 -10.84
C GLY A 67 -10.31 4.02 -9.59
N VAL A 68 -9.82 3.65 -8.40
CA VAL A 68 -10.03 4.44 -7.18
C VAL A 68 -8.96 5.51 -7.11
N VAL A 69 -9.36 6.78 -7.04
CA VAL A 69 -8.42 7.88 -6.86
C VAL A 69 -7.95 7.89 -5.41
N VAL A 70 -6.66 7.64 -5.19
CA VAL A 70 -6.05 7.74 -3.86
C VAL A 70 -5.29 9.05 -3.76
N PRO A 71 -5.72 10.01 -2.93
CA PRO A 71 -4.95 11.22 -2.73
C PRO A 71 -3.65 10.87 -2.02
N GLY A 72 -2.51 11.29 -2.58
CA GLY A 72 -1.19 11.02 -1.99
C GLY A 72 -1.04 11.53 -0.55
N ALA A 73 -1.83 12.53 -0.15
CA ALA A 73 -1.91 13.03 1.22
C ALA A 73 -2.50 12.03 2.24
N ALA A 74 -3.22 11.01 1.78
CA ALA A 74 -3.77 9.96 2.64
C ALA A 74 -2.75 8.83 2.92
N LEU A 75 -1.57 8.87 2.31
CA LEU A 75 -0.52 7.89 2.49
C LEU A 75 0.61 8.42 3.37
N PRO A 76 1.23 7.56 4.20
CA PRO A 76 2.40 7.95 4.98
C PRO A 76 3.55 8.33 4.04
N VAL A 77 4.23 9.43 4.34
CA VAL A 77 5.39 9.88 3.55
C VAL A 77 6.58 8.98 3.89
N ASN A 78 6.86 8.02 3.02
CA ASN A 78 8.00 7.12 3.14
C ASN A 78 8.69 7.00 1.77
N ASP A 79 9.81 7.69 1.62
CA ASP A 79 10.55 7.85 0.36
C ASP A 79 11.10 6.51 -0.14
N ALA A 80 11.58 5.67 0.80
CA ALA A 80 12.06 4.33 0.51
C ALA A 80 10.95 3.43 -0.09
N VAL A 81 9.75 3.49 0.48
CA VAL A 81 8.60 2.71 0.02
C VAL A 81 8.06 3.22 -1.33
N THR A 82 7.96 4.54 -1.49
CA THR A 82 7.47 5.13 -2.74
C THR A 82 8.43 4.91 -3.91
N GLY A 83 9.75 4.93 -3.67
CA GLY A 83 10.76 4.56 -4.66
C GLY A 83 10.59 3.12 -5.17
N LEU A 84 10.43 2.16 -4.25
CA LEU A 84 10.27 0.74 -4.60
C LEU A 84 9.03 0.45 -5.46
N LEU A 85 7.93 1.18 -5.22
CA LEU A 85 6.67 0.98 -5.95
C LEU A 85 6.64 1.69 -7.32
N LYS A 86 7.46 2.72 -7.53
CA LYS A 86 7.59 3.43 -8.81
C LYS A 86 8.39 2.66 -9.85
N GLU A 87 9.36 1.85 -9.43
CA GLU A 87 10.21 1.02 -10.30
C GLU A 87 9.45 -0.10 -11.04
N LYS A 88 8.25 -0.49 -10.57
CA LYS A 88 7.40 -1.49 -11.23
C LYS A 88 6.53 -0.87 -12.33
N LYS A 89 7.12 -0.13 -13.27
CA LYS A 89 6.43 0.43 -14.44
C LYS A 89 6.92 -0.22 -15.74
#